data_AF-A0ABD1CK43-F1
#
_entry.id   AF-A0ABD1CK43-F1
#
_cell.length_a   1.000
_cell.length_b   1.000
_cell.length_c   1.000
_cell.angle_alpha   90.00
_cell.angle_beta   90.00
_cell.angle_gamma   90.00
#
_symmetry.space_group_name_H-M   'P 1'
#
loop_
_entity.id
_entity.type
_entity.pdbx_description
1 polymer ?
#
loop_
_entity_poly.entity_id
_entity_poly.type
_entity_poly.pdbx_seq_one_letter_code
_entity_poly.pdbx_strand_id
1 'polypeptide(L)' 'TWFRSYVTLFVDPCKKCGKHLHNTLPPTWRDLRTLEPFHEECKQ' A
#
# COMPACT_ATOMS: atom_id res chain seq x y z
N THR A 1 -16.03 8.91 0.21
CA THR A 1 -15.04 9.98 0.46
C THR A 1 -13.65 9.47 0.09
N TRP A 2 -13.10 9.93 -1.03
CA TRP A 2 -11.77 9.54 -1.53
C TRP A 2 -10.65 9.84 -0.50
N PHE A 3 -10.78 10.92 0.26
CA PHE A 3 -9.83 11.30 1.31
C PHE A 3 -9.65 10.27 2.43
N ARG A 4 -10.64 9.41 2.71
CA ARG A 4 -10.51 8.37 3.73
C ARG A 4 -9.52 7.27 3.33
N SER A 5 -9.33 7.05 2.02
CA SER A 5 -8.36 6.09 1.49
C SER A 5 -6.90 6.55 1.69
N TYR A 6 -6.67 7.87 1.86
CA TYR A 6 -5.33 8.39 2.14
C TYR A 6 -4.91 8.19 3.60
N VAL A 7 -5.85 8.16 4.54
CA VAL A 7 -5.56 7.87 5.96
C VAL A 7 -5.06 6.46 6.15
N THR A 8 -5.57 5.49 5.37
CA THR A 8 -5.14 4.09 5.49
C THR A 8 -3.94 3.75 4.59
N LEU A 9 -3.47 4.66 3.73
CA LEU A 9 -2.27 4.46 2.88
C LEU A 9 -1.03 4.05 3.66
N PHE A 10 -0.87 4.58 4.88
CA PHE A 10 0.31 4.30 5.70
C PHE A 10 0.03 3.26 6.79
N VAL A 11 -1.21 2.75 6.85
CA VAL A 11 -1.67 1.85 7.91
C VAL A 11 -1.97 0.46 7.37
N ASP A 12 -2.36 0.34 6.09
CA ASP A 12 -2.62 -0.97 5.50
C ASP A 12 -1.30 -1.69 5.14
N PRO A 13 -1.14 -2.99 5.46
CA PRO A 13 0.04 -3.75 5.06
C PRO A 13 0.04 -4.05 3.57
N CYS A 14 1.21 -4.13 2.95
CA CYS A 14 1.37 -4.54 1.56
C CYS A 14 0.71 -5.90 1.32
N LYS A 15 -0.16 -6.00 0.30
CA LYS A 15 -0.87 -7.24 0.00
C LYS A 15 0.04 -8.38 -0.43
N LYS A 16 1.15 -8.07 -1.12
CA LYS A 16 2.10 -9.07 -1.63
C LYS A 16 3.00 -9.65 -0.54
N CYS A 17 3.53 -8.82 0.36
CA CYS A 17 4.49 -9.25 1.37
C CYS A 17 3.96 -9.26 2.81
N GLY A 18 2.73 -8.79 3.04
CA GLY A 18 2.09 -8.74 4.36
C GLY A 18 2.71 -7.77 5.36
N LYS A 19 3.69 -6.96 4.95
CA LYS A 19 4.41 -6.02 5.82
C LYS A 19 3.91 -4.59 5.63
N HIS A 20 3.88 -3.82 6.73
CA HIS A 20 3.62 -2.37 6.72
C HIS A 20 4.83 -1.56 6.26
N LEU A 21 6.02 -2.13 6.35
CA LEU A 21 7.28 -1.50 5.95
C LEU A 21 8.13 -2.53 5.21
N HIS A 22 8.72 -2.11 4.11
CA HIS A 22 9.77 -2.83 3.42
C HIS A 22 10.91 -1.86 3.13
N ASN A 23 12.11 -2.19 3.59
CA ASN A 23 13.28 -1.31 3.51
C ASN A 23 12.99 0.12 4.03
N THR A 24 12.33 0.22 5.20
CA THR A 24 11.85 1.48 5.82
C THR A 24 10.88 2.32 4.98
N LEU A 25 10.36 1.78 3.88
CA LEU A 25 9.36 2.43 3.03
C LEU A 25 7.98 1.79 3.24
N PRO A 26 6.90 2.59 3.39
CA PRO A 26 5.54 2.09 3.46
C PRO A 26 4.98 1.70 2.08
N PRO A 27 3.88 0.93 2.01
CA PRO A 27 3.23 0.57 0.76
C PRO A 27 2.43 1.75 0.18
N THR A 28 3.14 2.62 -0.53
CA THR A 28 2.59 3.85 -1.13
C THR A 28 1.87 3.63 -2.46
N TRP A 29 2.14 2.51 -3.14
CA TRP A 29 1.51 2.20 -4.42
C TRP A 29 0.18 1.49 -4.20
N ARG A 30 -0.85 1.84 -4.97
CA ARG A 30 -2.12 1.13 -4.97
C ARG A 30 -2.48 0.69 -6.37
N ASP A 31 -3.00 -0.53 -6.49
CA ASP A 31 -3.54 -0.99 -7.76
C ASP A 31 -4.77 -0.15 -8.13
N LEU A 32 -4.88 0.26 -9.40
CA LEU A 32 -5.96 1.15 -9.85
C LEU A 32 -7.32 0.43 -9.94
N ARG A 33 -7.33 -0.91 -9.98
CA ARG A 33 -8.56 -1.71 -10.10
C ARG A 33 -9.02 -2.20 -8.74
N THR A 34 -8.12 -2.69 -7.89
CA THR A 34 -8.47 -3.27 -6.57
C THR A 34 -8.27 -2.29 -5.41
N LEU A 35 -7.51 -1.20 -5.61
CA LEU A 35 -7.08 -0.25 -4.58
C LEU A 35 -6.26 -0.89 -3.45
N GLU A 36 -5.75 -2.11 -3.66
CA GLU A 36 -4.91 -2.79 -2.69
C GLU A 36 -3.53 -2.13 -2.58
N PRO A 37 -2.96 -2.02 -1.37
CA PRO A 37 -1.68 -1.40 -1.12
C PRO A 37 -0.51 -2.34 -1.43
N PHE A 38 0.53 -1.81 -2.06
CA PHE A 38 1.77 -2.51 -2.36
C PHE A 38 2.97 -1.57 -2.17
N HIS A 39 4.13 -2.14 -1.79
CA HIS A 39 5.41 -1.43 -1.91
C HIS A 39 5.76 -1.23 -3.38
N GLU A 40 6.66 -0.28 -3.65
CA GLU A 40 7.07 -0.02 -5.02
C GLU A 40 7.74 -1.21 -5.71
N GLU A 41 8.51 -1.98 -4.95
CA GLU A 41 9.11 -3.25 -5.38
C GLU A 41 8.10 -4.41 -5.43
N CYS A 42 6.95 -4.26 -4.77
CA CYS A 42 5.88 -5.24 -4.72
C CYS A 42 4.80 -5.02 -5.79
N LYS A 43 4.97 -4.05 -6.71
CA LYS A 43 4.06 -3.78 -7.85
C LYS A 43 3.95 -4.97 -8.82
N GLN A 44 4.94 -5.86 -8.82
CA GLN A 44 5.16 -6.90 -9.83
C GLN A 44 4.42 -8.20 -9.55
#